data_AF-A0A4P5Z0K9-F1
#
_entry.id   AF-A0A4P5Z0K9-F1
#
_cell.length_a   1.000
_cell.length_b   1.000
_cell.length_c   1.000
_cell.angle_alpha   90.00
_cell.angle_beta   90.00
_cell.angle_gamma   90.00
#
_symmetry.space_group_name_H-M   'P 1'
#
loop_
_entity.id
_entity.type
_entity.pdbx_description
1 polymer ?
#
loop_
_entity_poly.entity_id
_entity_poly.type
_entity_poly.pdbx_seq_one_letter_code
_entity_poly.pdbx_strand_id
1 'polypeptide(L)' 'MSRCPKLEAILEAKYRFENAAPGDQARLRSELETLLNEVLAERTGTGMTSRRLEDSLRDVYREFTRAKRREERAKLSRIR' A
#
# COMPACT_ATOMS: atom_id res chain seq x y z
N MET A 1 -10.47 -9.42 -11.87
CA MET A 1 -10.08 -8.00 -11.84
C MET A 1 -8.58 -7.93 -12.11
N SER A 2 -8.15 -7.34 -13.22
CA SER A 2 -6.71 -7.11 -13.46
C SER A 2 -6.15 -6.26 -12.33
N ARG A 3 -5.36 -6.88 -11.46
CA ARG A 3 -4.67 -6.22 -10.37
C ARG A 3 -3.67 -5.25 -11.00
N CYS A 4 -3.93 -3.94 -10.90
CA CYS A 4 -2.95 -2.95 -11.32
C CYS A 4 -1.72 -3.10 -10.43
N PRO A 5 -0.56 -3.53 -10.95
CA PRO A 5 0.62 -3.81 -10.14
C PRO A 5 1.08 -2.57 -9.34
N LYS A 6 0.84 -1.37 -9.89
CA LYS A 6 1.14 -0.09 -9.21
C LYS A 6 0.26 0.15 -7.98
N LEU A 7 -1.02 -0.23 -8.03
CA LEU A 7 -1.89 -0.11 -6.86
C LEU A 7 -1.49 -1.10 -5.78
N GLU A 8 -1.14 -2.34 -6.16
CA GLU A 8 -0.61 -3.31 -5.19
C GLU A 8 0.70 -2.84 -4.56
N ALA A 9 1.59 -2.20 -5.34
CA ALA A 9 2.83 -1.61 -4.82
C ALA A 9 2.56 -0.51 -3.79
N ILE A 10 1.57 0.38 -4.02
CA ILE A 10 1.17 1.40 -3.04
C ILE A 10 0.63 0.75 -1.76
N LEU A 11 -0.21 -0.27 -1.87
CA LEU A 11 -0.78 -0.98 -0.71
C LEU A 11 0.32 -1.67 0.12
N GLU A 12 1.28 -2.32 -0.54
CA GLU A 12 2.43 -2.96 0.08
C GLU A 12 3.35 -1.93 0.75
N ALA A 13 3.68 -0.82 0.07
CA ALA A 13 4.50 0.25 0.62
C ALA A 13 3.86 0.89 1.85
N LYS A 14 2.54 1.13 1.82
CA LYS A 14 1.78 1.62 2.97
C LYS A 14 1.79 0.64 4.14
N TYR A 15 1.58 -0.65 3.86
CA TYR A 15 1.64 -1.70 4.88
C TYR A 15 3.03 -1.75 5.53
N ARG A 16 4.10 -1.68 4.74
CA ARG A 16 5.48 -1.65 5.28
C ARG A 16 5.71 -0.41 6.12
N PHE A 17 5.33 0.77 5.64
CA PHE A 17 5.48 2.01 6.41
C PHE A 17 4.77 1.95 7.77
N GLU A 18 3.53 1.44 7.81
CA GLU A 18 2.75 1.33 9.07
C GLU A 18 3.31 0.27 10.04
N ASN A 19 4.01 -0.76 9.54
CA ASN A 19 4.56 -1.85 10.36
C ASN A 19 6.09 -1.78 10.55
N ALA A 20 6.76 -0.77 9.98
CA ALA A 20 8.21 -0.65 10.04
C ALA A 20 8.69 -0.08 11.37
N ALA A 21 9.94 -0.43 11.71
CA ALA A 21 10.64 0.20 12.81
C ALA A 21 10.87 1.70 12.53
N PRO A 22 10.93 2.57 13.55
CA PRO A 22 11.09 4.01 13.38
C PRO A 22 12.28 4.43 12.50
N GLY A 23 13.37 3.65 12.49
CA GLY A 23 14.55 3.91 11.67
C GLY A 23 14.33 3.76 10.16
N ASP A 24 13.36 2.93 9.75
CA ASP A 24 13.05 2.69 8.33
C ASP A 24 11.90 3.57 7.81
N GLN A 25 11.15 4.22 8.72
CA GLN A 25 9.96 4.99 8.36
C GLN A 25 10.26 6.13 7.39
N ALA A 26 11.39 6.83 7.54
CA ALA A 26 11.75 7.93 6.63
C ALA A 26 11.95 7.43 5.19
N ARG A 27 12.65 6.30 5.02
CA ARG A 27 12.89 5.68 3.71
C ARG A 27 11.60 5.18 3.07
N LEU A 28 10.80 4.45 3.84
CA LEU A 28 9.53 3.88 3.37
C LEU A 28 8.48 4.94 3.08
N ARG A 29 8.50 6.05 3.82
CA ARG A 29 7.69 7.23 3.52
C ARG A 29 8.06 7.82 2.17
N SER A 30 9.35 8.01 1.89
CA SER A 30 9.80 8.50 0.59
C SER A 30 9.39 7.56 -0.54
N GLU A 31 9.49 6.25 -0.34
CA GLU A 31 9.08 5.24 -1.31
C GLU A 31 7.56 5.30 -1.59
N LEU A 32 6.75 5.40 -0.53
CA LEU A 32 5.30 5.55 -0.65
C LEU A 32 4.92 6.85 -1.39
N GLU A 33 5.56 7.97 -1.06
CA GLU A 33 5.31 9.26 -1.72
C GLU A 33 5.69 9.21 -3.21
N THR A 34 6.81 8.57 -3.57
CA THR A 34 7.19 8.36 -4.98
C THR A 34 6.14 7.55 -5.74
N LEU A 35 5.68 6.42 -5.19
CA LEU A 35 4.68 5.57 -5.83
C LEU A 35 3.33 6.29 -6.00
N LEU A 36 2.93 7.10 -5.02
CA LEU A 36 1.74 7.94 -5.13
C LEU A 36 1.92 8.97 -6.26
N ASN A 37 3.07 9.62 -6.34
CA ASN A 37 3.35 10.61 -7.38
C ASN A 37 3.38 10.01 -8.79
N GLU A 38 3.93 8.81 -8.96
CA GLU A 38 3.90 8.10 -10.26
C GLU A 38 2.47 7.83 -10.73
N VAL A 39 1.60 7.33 -9.83
CA VAL A 39 0.20 7.08 -10.16
C VAL A 39 -0.58 8.37 -10.41
N LEU A 40 -0.25 9.45 -9.70
CA LEU A 40 -0.84 10.77 -9.94
C LEU A 40 -0.39 11.37 -11.28
N ALA A 41 0.88 11.19 -11.65
CA ALA A 41 1.42 11.63 -12.93
C ALA A 41 0.70 10.95 -14.11
N GLU A 42 0.37 9.66 -13.98
CA GLU A 42 -0.40 8.92 -14.98
C GLU A 42 -1.88 9.33 -15.07
N ARG A 43 -2.40 9.95 -14.00
CA ARG A 43 -3.79 10.43 -13.91
C ARG A 43 -3.88 11.95 -14.06
N THR A 44 -2.85 12.57 -14.63
CA THR A 44 -2.81 14.01 -14.91
C THR A 44 -4.06 14.46 -15.65
N GLY A 45 -4.69 15.54 -15.17
CA GLY A 45 -5.93 16.09 -15.72
C GLY A 45 -7.21 15.73 -14.96
N THR A 46 -7.17 14.80 -14.00
CA THR A 46 -8.37 14.40 -13.22
C THR A 46 -8.60 15.20 -11.93
N GLY A 47 -7.71 16.13 -11.58
CA GLY A 47 -7.73 16.81 -10.27
C GLY A 47 -7.57 15.86 -9.08
N MET A 48 -7.03 14.66 -9.33
CA MET A 48 -6.71 13.67 -8.32
C MET A 48 -5.52 14.16 -7.49
N THR A 49 -5.64 14.05 -6.17
CA THR A 49 -4.57 14.37 -5.22
C THR A 49 -4.14 13.11 -4.49
N SER A 50 -2.94 13.09 -3.90
CA SER A 50 -2.46 11.98 -3.07
C SER A 50 -3.47 11.59 -1.99
N ARG A 51 -4.03 12.60 -1.30
CA ARG A 51 -5.07 12.39 -0.29
C ARG A 51 -6.33 11.72 -0.85
N ARG A 52 -6.84 12.18 -2.00
CA ARG A 52 -8.02 11.55 -2.63
C ARG A 52 -7.73 10.13 -3.10
N LEU A 53 -6.53 9.89 -3.62
CA LEU A 53 -6.08 8.56 -4.02
C LEU A 53 -6.02 7.64 -2.79
N GLU A 54 -5.41 8.08 -1.69
CA GLU A 54 -5.38 7.33 -0.44
C GLU A 54 -6.77 7.05 0.13
N ASP A 55 -7.67 8.03 0.10
CA ASP A 55 -9.06 7.84 0.53
C ASP A 55 -9.79 6.82 -0.34
N SER A 56 -9.58 6.85 -1.66
CA SER A 56 -10.15 5.85 -2.59
C SER A 56 -9.58 4.43 -2.37
N LEU A 57 -8.33 4.34 -1.89
CA LEU A 57 -7.66 3.08 -1.59
C LEU A 57 -7.94 2.59 -0.17
N ARG A 58 -8.67 3.35 0.67
CA ARG A 58 -8.86 3.02 2.09
C ARG A 58 -9.51 1.65 2.30
N ASP A 59 -10.60 1.36 1.58
CA ASP A 59 -11.31 0.10 1.73
C ASP A 59 -10.49 -1.07 1.18
N VAL A 60 -9.85 -0.88 0.03
CA VAL A 60 -8.93 -1.87 -0.56
C VAL A 60 -7.75 -2.15 0.38
N TYR A 61 -7.21 -1.13 1.03
CA TYR A 61 -6.13 -1.26 2.00
C TYR A 61 -6.55 -2.04 3.25
N ARG A 62 -7.78 -1.83 3.74
CA ARG A 62 -8.32 -2.63 4.84
C ARG A 62 -8.42 -4.11 4.48
N GLU A 63 -8.89 -4.42 3.28
CA GLU A 63 -8.95 -5.80 2.79
C GLU A 63 -7.57 -6.41 2.61
N PHE A 64 -6.64 -5.65 2.04
CA PHE A 64 -5.24 -6.04 1.87
C PHE A 64 -4.59 -6.40 3.22
N THR A 65 -4.72 -5.54 4.22
CA THR A 65 -4.18 -5.80 5.57
C THR A 65 -4.81 -7.04 6.21
N ARG A 66 -6.12 -7.26 6.02
CA ARG A 66 -6.79 -8.49 6.47
C ARG A 66 -6.29 -9.74 5.74
N ALA A 67 -5.96 -9.62 4.46
CA ALA A 67 -5.39 -10.72 3.67
C ALA A 67 -3.96 -11.03 4.15
N LYS A 68 -3.10 -10.01 4.31
CA LYS A 68 -1.73 -10.17 4.83
C LYS A 68 -1.69 -10.84 6.19
N ARG A 69 -2.51 -10.39 7.14
CA ARG A 69 -2.60 -11.03 8.46
C ARG A 69 -3.10 -12.47 8.40
N ARG A 70 -4.02 -12.79 7.49
CA ARG A 70 -4.47 -14.18 7.28
C ARG A 70 -3.36 -15.05 6.71
N GLU A 71 -2.59 -14.53 5.75
CA GLU A 71 -1.42 -15.21 5.18
C GLU A 71 -0.34 -15.46 6.25
N GLU A 72 -0.02 -14.46 7.06
CA GLU A 72 0.92 -14.58 8.18
C GLU A 72 0.46 -15.65 9.17
N ARG A 73 -0.82 -15.66 9.56
CA ARG A 73 -1.38 -16.70 10.43
C ARG A 73 -1.34 -18.09 9.80
N ALA A 74 -1.68 -18.20 8.51
CA ALA A 74 -1.64 -19.47 7.79
C ALA A 74 -0.22 -20.04 7.67
N LYS A 75 0.80 -19.17 7.53
CA LYS A 75 2.21 -19.57 7.57
C LYS A 75 2.58 -20.15 8.94
N LEU A 76 2.16 -19.49 10.02
CA LEU A 76 2.42 -19.97 11.38
C LEU A 76 1.71 -21.29 11.69
N SER A 77 0.50 -21.50 11.17
CA SER A 77 -0.23 -22.77 11.38
C SER A 77 0.30 -23.93 10.55
N ARG A 78 0.98 -23.69 9.42
CA ARG A 78 1.60 -24.74 8.59
C ARG A 78 2.91 -25.30 9.15
N ILE A 79 3.46 -24.66 10.17
CA ILE A 79 4.72 -25.06 10.82
C ILE A 79 4.44 -25.91 12.09
N ARG A 80 3.16 -26.17 12.41
CA ARG A 80 2.73 -27.11 13.45
C ARG A 80 2.24 -28.41 12.82
#